data_AF-A0A349B6L2-F1
#
_entry.id   AF-A0A349B6L2-F1
#
_cell.length_a   1.000
_cell.length_b   1.000
_cell.length_c   1.000
_cell.angle_alpha   90.00
_cell.angle_beta   90.00
_cell.angle_gamma   90.00
#
_symmetry.space_group_name_H-M   'P 1'
#
loop_
_entity.id
_entity.type
_entity.pdbx_description
1 polymer ?
#
loop_
_entity_poly.entity_id
_entity_poly.type
_entity_poly.pdbx_seq_one_letter_code
_entity_poly.pdbx_strand_id
1 'polypeptide(L)' 'VLHRLEADRLIESAVDDSSGRKRRSYALTDAGRTTLVEEAADWVEFRDAVDSILKEISWLKT' A
#
# COMPACT_ATOMS: atom_id res chain seq x y z
N VAL A 1 -7.16 -1.02 10.36
CA VAL A 1 -6.44 -1.34 9.11
C VAL A 1 -5.79 -2.72 9.16
N LEU A 2 -4.83 -3.00 10.07
CA LEU A 2 -4.16 -4.31 10.14
C LEU A 2 -5.11 -5.50 10.26
N HIS A 3 -6.13 -5.44 11.13
CA HIS A 3 -7.14 -6.51 11.23
C HIS A 3 -7.87 -6.81 9.92
N ARG A 4 -8.12 -5.80 9.10
CA ARG A 4 -8.75 -5.99 7.79
C ARG A 4 -7.78 -6.64 6.82
N LEU A 5 -6.54 -6.15 6.75
CA LEU A 5 -5.50 -6.73 5.90
C LEU A 5 -5.23 -8.20 6.25
N GLU A 6 -5.31 -8.57 7.53
CA GLU A 6 -5.17 -9.94 8.00
C GLU A 6 -6.41 -10.79 7.66
N ALA A 7 -7.63 -10.25 7.82
CA ALA A 7 -8.87 -10.91 7.38
C ALA A 7 -8.91 -11.15 5.86
N ASP A 8 -8.37 -10.21 5.09
CA ASP A 8 -8.24 -10.28 3.63
C ASP A 8 -7.04 -11.15 3.19
N ARG A 9 -6.28 -11.73 4.14
CA ARG A 9 -5.10 -12.59 3.91
C ARG A 9 -3.95 -11.90 3.17
N LEU A 10 -3.87 -10.58 3.24
CA LEU A 10 -2.79 -9.77 2.65
C LEU A 10 -1.57 -9.65 3.58
N ILE A 11 -1.79 -9.80 4.89
CA ILE A 11 -0.71 -9.88 5.88
C ILE A 11 -0.92 -11.08 6.81
N GLU A 12 0.18 -11.57 7.34
CA GLU A 12 0.20 -12.54 8.43
C GLU A 12 0.90 -11.94 9.66
N SER A 13 0.64 -12.50 10.84
CA SER A 13 1.23 -12.02 12.08
C SER A 13 1.94 -13.11 12.87
N ALA A 14 3.04 -12.71 13.52
CA ALA A 14 3.82 -13.55 14.42
C ALA A 14 3.99 -12.84 15.77
N VAL A 15 4.02 -13.62 16.85
CA VAL A 15 4.30 -13.09 18.19
C VAL A 15 5.77 -13.35 18.52
N ASP A 16 6.50 -12.28 18.82
CA ASP A 16 7.85 -12.33 19.33
C ASP A 16 7.82 -12.13 20.86
N ASP A 17 8.37 -13.10 21.59
CA ASP A 17 8.50 -13.10 23.04
C ASP A 17 9.97 -13.07 23.50
N SER A 18 10.92 -12.88 22.57
CA SER A 18 12.37 -12.92 22.86
C SER A 18 12.87 -11.78 23.75
N SER A 19 12.16 -10.65 23.80
CA SER A 19 12.57 -9.44 24.52
C SER A 19 11.84 -9.22 25.86
N GLY A 20 11.06 -10.21 26.33
CA GLY A 20 10.28 -10.14 27.59
C GLY A 20 8.97 -9.32 27.52
N ARG A 21 8.72 -8.57 26.43
CA ARG A 21 7.42 -7.98 26.12
C ARG A 21 6.92 -8.56 24.81
N LYS A 22 5.78 -9.25 24.86
CA LYS A 22 5.09 -9.75 23.68
C LYS A 22 4.81 -8.64 22.68
N ARG A 23 5.39 -8.75 21.49
CA ARG A 23 5.12 -7.87 20.34
C ARG A 23 4.59 -8.70 19.19
N ARG A 24 3.63 -8.15 18.46
CA ARG A 24 3.14 -8.75 17.22
C ARG A 24 3.86 -8.08 16.05
N SER A 25 4.58 -8.86 15.25
CA SER A 25 5.12 -8.45 13.96
C SER A 25 4.16 -8.86 12.85
N TYR A 26 4.17 -8.12 11.75
CA TYR A 26 3.35 -8.42 10.58
C TYR A 26 4.23 -8.49 9.34
N ALA A 27 3.92 -9.43 8.45
CA ALA A 27 4.60 -9.60 7.18
C ALA A 27 3.58 -9.69 6.04
N LEU A 28 3.94 -9.23 4.85
CA LEU A 28 3.12 -9.44 3.66
C LEU A 28 3.15 -10.92 3.28
N THR A 29 1.96 -11.45 2.98
CA THR A 29 1.82 -12.74 2.29
C THR A 29 2.17 -12.57 0.81
N ASP A 30 2.26 -13.67 0.06
CA ASP A 30 2.43 -13.60 -1.39
C ASP A 30 1.25 -12.86 -2.06
N ALA A 31 0.02 -13.13 -1.61
CA ALA A 31 -1.16 -12.41 -2.07
C ALA A 31 -1.07 -10.90 -1.75
N GLY A 32 -0.61 -10.56 -0.53
CA GLY A 32 -0.39 -9.16 -0.15
C GLY A 32 0.65 -8.45 -1.00
N ARG A 33 1.72 -9.14 -1.41
CA ARG A 33 2.73 -8.58 -2.32
C ARG A 33 2.15 -8.32 -3.69
N THR A 34 1.38 -9.25 -4.25
CA THR A 34 0.70 -9.07 -5.53
C THR A 34 -0.27 -7.89 -5.49
N THR A 35 -1.16 -7.85 -4.49
CA THR A 35 -2.12 -6.75 -4.34
C THR A 35 -1.43 -5.41 -4.15
N LEU A 36 -0.32 -5.36 -3.41
CA LEU A 36 0.44 -4.12 -3.25
C LEU A 36 1.02 -3.61 -4.58
N VAL A 37 1.47 -4.51 -5.46
CA VAL A 37 1.97 -4.14 -6.80
C VAL A 37 0.84 -3.58 -7.67
N GLU A 38 -0.34 -4.20 -7.63
CA GLU A 38 -1.53 -3.76 -8.36
C GLU A 38 -1.98 -2.37 -7.89
N GLU A 39 -2.18 -2.17 -6.58
CA GLU A 39 -2.56 -0.88 -6.00
C GLU A 39 -1.52 0.21 -6.30
N ALA A 40 -0.23 -0.13 -6.31
CA ALA A 40 0.82 0.81 -6.68
C ALA A 40 0.78 1.19 -8.17
N ALA A 41 0.40 0.27 -9.05
CA ALA A 41 0.22 0.55 -10.47
C ALA A 41 -0.99 1.49 -10.69
N ASP A 42 -2.12 1.19 -10.04
CA ASP A 42 -3.32 2.04 -10.08
C ASP A 42 -3.03 3.45 -9.57
N TRP A 43 -2.22 3.56 -8.51
CA TRP A 43 -1.79 4.85 -7.98
C TRP A 43 -0.94 5.65 -8.98
N VAL A 44 -0.04 4.98 -9.71
CA VAL A 44 0.77 5.62 -10.74
C VAL A 44 -0.11 6.15 -11.87
N GLU A 45 -1.09 5.37 -12.33
CA GLU A 45 -2.04 5.81 -13.36
C GLU A 45 -2.85 7.02 -12.90
N PHE A 46 -3.38 6.97 -11.67
CA PHE A 46 -4.13 8.08 -11.09
C PHE A 46 -3.28 9.36 -11.01
N ARG A 47 -2.05 9.25 -10.50
CA ARG A 47 -1.11 10.38 -10.43
C ARG A 47 -0.86 10.96 -11.81
N ASP A 48 -0.59 10.12 -12.80
CA ASP A 48 -0.25 10.56 -14.15
C ASP A 48 -1.43 11.31 -14.81
N ALA A 49 -2.66 10.87 -14.56
CA ALA A 49 -3.86 11.58 -15.00
C ALA A 49 -4.00 12.97 -14.36
N VAL A 50 -3.79 13.07 -13.03
CA VAL A 50 -3.80 14.35 -12.32
C VAL A 50 -2.70 15.27 -12.85
N ASP A 51 -1.49 14.76 -13.04
CA ASP A 51 -0.36 15.51 -13.56
C ASP A 51 -0.62 16.04 -14.97
N SER A 52 -1.32 15.28 -15.82
CA SER A 52 -1.73 15.72 -17.16
C SER A 52 -2.65 16.94 -17.08
N ILE A 53 -3.67 16.91 -16.23
CA ILE A 53 -4.61 18.02 -16.04
C ILE A 53 -3.88 19.26 -15.51
N LEU A 54 -2.98 19.09 -14.54
CA LEU A 54 -2.23 20.20 -13.97
C LEU A 54 -1.26 20.84 -14.96
N LYS A 55 -0.59 20.04 -15.80
CA LYS A 55 0.22 20.54 -16.92
C LYS A 55 -0.66 21.32 -17.90
N GLU A 56 -1.89 20.85 -18.13
CA GLU A 56 -2.79 21.52 -19.04
C GLU A 56 -3.18 22.93 -18.59
N ILE A 57 -3.55 23.04 -17.32
CA ILE A 57 -3.89 24.32 -16.71
C ILE A 57 -2.67 25.26 -16.68
N SER A 58 -1.46 24.72 -16.54
CA SER A 58 -0.24 25.51 -16.52
C SER A 58 0.06 26.19 -17.87
N TRP A 59 -0.21 25.55 -19.01
CA TRP A 59 0.06 26.17 -20.33
C TRP A 59 -0.95 27.24 -20.71
N LEU A 60 -2.17 27.18 -20.18
CA LEU A 60 -3.19 28.23 -20.36
C LEU A 60 -2.89 29.54 -19.61
N LYS A 61 -1.94 29.50 -18.67
CA LYS A 61 -1.59 30.64 -17.81
C LYS A 61 -0.42 31.48 -18.34
N THR A 62 0.16 31.12 -19.49
CA THR A 62 1.27 31.82 -20.15
C THR A 62 0.76 32.54 -21.39
#